data_AF-B0DKG9-F1
#
_entry.id   AF-B0DKG9-F1
#
_cell.length_a   1.000
_cell.length_b   1.000
_cell.length_c   1.000
_cell.angle_alpha   90.00
_cell.angle_beta   90.00
_cell.angle_gamma   90.00
#
_symmetry.space_group_name_H-M   'P 1'
#
loop_
_entity.id
_entity.type
_entity.pdbx_description
1 polymer ?
#
loop_
_entity_poly.entity_id
_entity_poly.type
_entity_poly.pdbx_seq_one_letter_code
_entity_poly.pdbx_strand_id
1 'polypeptide(L)'
;MPSERDLLGTVESLFERLKQEGKITPNNIKDHQLTLCVYVCEVEDWEEDDDGLTSSYTSSFRPCRNPAVESPIQVELAYDEYEFERTTFTTDTYGNLLEHVSLDTETIKIARDWRRHVSDKPASGYISKGFMKFAFAGQTGGKMYAIFQCKLEQVVEAQNSIDLIAELCLLALGQYFANSFEPRVRAMGAAVEPSKLLNQLWAGLIVLATRHSWNFEGAFMGKVTSGMLPHPADGEEDNRSLIYPIFLVAPLIATTGLYKERKFSGNDQAGNNNDEVGRVIDAYSHHVLVDSNGFLLLSDLQGVVGPDKEVILFDPQAHSFTCETGFWDGGRICMEEWQKQHTCQALCRKLGLKDAVVTLGECELTPPLVERPLRFGFPSPKKEVHD
;
A
#
# COMPACT_ATOMS: atom_id res chain seq x y z
N MET A 1 25.30 14.17 10.06
CA MET A 1 24.68 14.36 11.40
C MET A 1 24.41 15.84 11.67
N PRO A 2 23.14 16.31 11.63
CA PRO A 2 22.79 17.63 12.12
C PRO A 2 23.17 17.76 13.60
N SER A 3 23.65 18.92 14.02
CA SER A 3 23.98 19.17 15.42
C SER A 3 22.71 19.37 16.25
N GLU A 4 22.81 19.18 17.57
CA GLU A 4 21.71 19.49 18.52
C GLU A 4 21.17 20.93 18.33
N ARG A 5 22.05 21.87 17.97
CA ARG A 5 21.66 23.25 17.65
C ARG A 5 20.81 23.37 16.40
N ASP A 6 21.08 22.56 15.38
CA ASP A 6 20.32 22.58 14.12
C ASP A 6 18.90 22.03 14.35
N LEU A 7 18.77 21.01 15.21
CA LEU A 7 17.47 20.47 15.62
C LEU A 7 16.68 21.46 16.48
N LEU A 8 17.30 22.09 17.47
CA LEU A 8 16.65 23.09 18.34
C LEU A 8 16.08 24.27 17.54
N GLY A 9 16.86 24.84 16.61
CA GLY A 9 16.38 25.95 15.77
C GLY A 9 15.20 25.55 14.89
N THR A 10 15.17 24.30 14.41
CA THR A 10 14.07 23.77 13.58
C THR A 10 12.80 23.55 14.41
N VAL A 11 12.93 23.00 15.63
CA VAL A 11 11.81 22.79 16.54
C VAL A 11 11.22 24.12 17.00
N GLU A 12 12.03 25.08 17.42
CA GLU A 12 11.55 26.41 17.82
C GLU A 12 10.82 27.11 16.68
N SER A 13 11.37 27.05 15.46
CA SER A 13 10.74 27.62 14.26
C SER A 13 9.40 26.94 13.93
N LEU A 14 9.30 25.62 14.13
CA LEU A 14 8.04 24.90 13.98
C LEU A 14 7.01 25.38 15.00
N PHE A 15 7.37 25.49 16.28
CA PHE A 15 6.46 25.97 17.32
C PHE A 15 6.01 27.41 17.08
N GLU A 16 6.90 28.32 16.69
CA GLU A 16 6.53 29.70 16.39
C GLU A 16 5.58 29.80 15.20
N ARG A 17 5.81 29.02 14.13
CA ARG A 17 4.89 28.92 12.99
C ARG A 17 3.52 28.38 13.41
N LEU A 18 3.47 27.29 14.20
CA LEU A 18 2.21 26.73 14.70
C LEU A 18 1.44 27.72 15.61
N LYS A 19 2.14 28.57 16.37
CA LYS A 19 1.53 29.66 17.14
C LYS A 19 0.94 30.74 16.22
N GLN A 20 1.69 31.16 15.19
CA GLN A 20 1.23 32.15 14.23
C GLN A 20 -0.01 31.68 13.44
N GLU A 21 -0.08 30.39 13.15
CA GLU A 21 -1.23 29.75 12.51
C GLU A 21 -2.41 29.52 13.46
N GLY A 22 -2.26 29.81 14.77
CA GLY A 22 -3.28 29.58 15.78
C GLY A 22 -3.58 28.10 16.05
N LYS A 23 -2.70 27.18 15.60
CA LYS A 23 -2.84 25.73 15.78
C LYS A 23 -2.46 25.26 17.17
N ILE A 24 -1.57 25.99 17.84
CA ILE A 24 -1.22 25.74 19.24
C ILE A 24 -1.39 27.02 20.05
N THR A 25 -1.97 26.87 21.23
CA THR A 25 -2.11 27.95 22.21
C THR A 25 -1.06 27.79 23.32
N PRO A 26 -0.74 28.87 24.07
CA PRO A 26 0.10 28.77 25.25
C PRO A 26 -0.40 27.74 26.28
N ASN A 27 -1.72 27.50 26.35
CA ASN A 27 -2.31 26.50 27.24
C ASN A 27 -1.99 25.07 26.78
N ASN A 28 -1.95 24.78 25.48
CA ASN A 28 -1.58 23.45 25.01
C ASN A 28 -0.14 23.07 25.41
N ILE A 29 0.78 24.05 25.45
CA ILE A 29 2.15 23.86 25.93
C ILE A 29 2.15 23.70 27.46
N LYS A 30 1.46 24.58 28.18
CA LYS A 30 1.40 24.57 29.65
C LYS A 30 0.77 23.29 30.21
N ASP A 31 -0.23 22.77 29.53
CA ASP A 31 -1.00 21.61 29.97
C ASP A 31 -0.44 20.29 29.41
N HIS A 32 0.76 20.32 28.81
CA HIS A 32 1.44 19.16 28.22
C HIS A 32 0.58 18.38 27.21
N GLN A 33 -0.24 19.08 26.43
CA GLN A 33 -1.15 18.48 25.44
C GLN A 33 -0.50 18.26 24.06
N LEU A 34 0.79 18.53 23.92
CA LEU A 34 1.52 18.42 22.66
C LEU A 34 2.57 17.32 22.78
N THR A 35 2.52 16.37 21.83
CA THR A 35 3.58 15.38 21.63
C THR A 35 4.24 15.68 20.29
N LEU A 36 5.54 15.95 20.31
CA LEU A 36 6.34 16.11 19.10
C LEU A 36 7.16 14.83 18.91
N CYS A 37 6.92 14.12 17.82
CA CYS A 37 7.77 13.02 17.38
C CYS A 37 8.73 13.56 16.33
N VAL A 38 10.03 13.52 16.63
CA VAL A 38 11.09 13.92 15.69
C VAL A 38 11.75 12.65 15.18
N TYR A 39 11.71 12.44 13.87
CA TYR A 39 12.41 11.36 13.20
C TYR A 39 13.68 11.90 12.57
N VAL A 40 14.83 11.33 12.93
CA VAL A 40 16.11 11.63 12.30
C VAL A 40 16.45 10.42 11.44
N CYS A 41 16.26 10.54 10.13
CA CYS A 41 16.70 9.54 9.17
C CYS A 41 18.09 9.92 8.68
N GLU A 42 19.07 9.04 8.92
CA GLU A 42 20.35 9.14 8.25
C GLU A 42 20.15 8.58 6.83
N VAL A 43 20.12 9.47 5.84
CA VAL A 43 20.12 9.06 4.44
C VAL A 43 21.55 8.68 4.13
N GLU A 44 21.87 7.39 4.21
CA GLU A 44 23.08 6.89 3.58
C GLU A 44 22.89 7.07 2.08
N ASP A 45 23.81 7.82 1.44
CA ASP A 45 23.92 7.86 -0.01
C ASP A 45 24.34 6.44 -0.44
N TRP A 46 23.35 5.59 -0.71
CA TRP A 46 23.58 4.30 -1.34
C TRP A 46 24.04 4.60 -2.76
N GLU A 47 25.35 4.54 -3.00
CA GLU A 47 25.87 4.40 -4.35
C GLU A 47 25.24 3.11 -4.90
N GLU A 48 24.25 3.26 -5.78
CA GLU A 48 23.75 2.14 -6.56
C GLU A 48 24.97 1.61 -7.33
N ASP A 49 25.45 0.45 -6.91
CA ASP A 49 26.37 -0.34 -7.73
C ASP A 49 25.66 -0.56 -9.06
N ASP A 50 26.03 0.25 -10.06
CA ASP A 50 25.59 0.15 -11.46
C ASP A 50 26.20 -1.11 -12.06
N ASP A 51 25.72 -2.24 -11.57
CA ASP A 51 25.87 -3.55 -12.16
C ASP A 51 25.10 -3.48 -13.48
N GLY A 52 25.76 -3.03 -14.55
CA GLY A 52 25.22 -2.82 -15.90
C GLY A 52 24.60 -4.05 -16.60
N LEU A 53 24.07 -5.02 -15.87
CA LEU A 53 23.08 -5.96 -16.32
C LEU A 53 21.70 -5.31 -16.32
N THR A 54 21.11 -5.25 -17.51
CA THR A 54 19.67 -5.29 -17.75
C THR A 54 19.06 -6.62 -17.24
N SER A 55 19.36 -6.97 -15.98
CA SER A 55 18.78 -8.10 -15.30
C SER A 55 17.30 -7.78 -15.14
N SER A 56 16.46 -8.57 -15.80
CA SER A 56 15.02 -8.52 -15.58
C SER A 56 14.77 -8.67 -14.08
N TYR A 57 14.46 -7.56 -13.41
CA TYR A 57 14.04 -7.56 -12.02
C TYR A 57 13.05 -8.70 -11.86
N THR A 58 13.40 -9.66 -11.01
CA THR A 58 12.52 -10.79 -10.73
C THR A 58 12.02 -10.63 -9.32
N SER A 59 10.70 -10.45 -9.20
CA SER A 59 10.02 -10.32 -7.91
C SER A 59 10.54 -11.37 -6.94
N SER A 60 10.98 -10.92 -5.76
CA SER A 60 11.35 -11.79 -4.63
C SER A 60 10.16 -12.61 -4.14
N PHE A 61 8.94 -12.21 -4.50
CA PHE A 61 7.71 -12.97 -4.33
C PHE A 61 7.46 -13.83 -5.58
N ARG A 62 8.26 -14.88 -5.79
CA ARG A 62 7.94 -15.88 -6.83
C ARG A 62 6.96 -16.90 -6.27
N PRO A 63 5.77 -17.09 -6.85
CA PRO A 63 5.00 -18.29 -6.57
C PRO A 63 5.80 -19.49 -7.09
N CYS A 64 5.96 -20.49 -6.22
CA CYS A 64 6.62 -21.74 -6.56
C CYS A 64 5.88 -22.39 -7.74
N ARG A 65 6.51 -22.47 -8.92
CA ARG A 65 5.99 -23.20 -10.08
C ARG A 65 6.12 -24.70 -9.86
N ASN A 66 5.30 -25.28 -8.98
CA ASN A 66 5.17 -26.73 -8.89
C ASN A 66 3.79 -27.17 -9.40
N PRO A 67 3.70 -27.79 -10.59
CA PRO A 67 2.45 -28.31 -11.15
C PRO A 67 2.06 -29.70 -10.60
N ALA A 68 2.68 -30.19 -9.53
CA ALA A 68 2.33 -31.47 -8.93
C ALA A 68 1.44 -31.23 -7.69
N VAL A 69 0.17 -31.57 -7.84
CA VAL A 69 -0.85 -31.65 -6.79
C VAL A 69 -0.42 -32.70 -5.77
N GLU A 70 0.46 -32.32 -4.84
CA GLU A 70 0.55 -33.01 -3.56
C GLU A 70 -0.58 -32.46 -2.70
N SER A 71 -1.46 -33.34 -2.23
CA SER A 71 -2.47 -32.99 -1.24
C SER A 71 -1.80 -32.20 -0.12
N PRO A 72 -2.36 -31.06 0.33
CA PRO A 72 -1.73 -30.28 1.38
C PRO A 72 -1.58 -31.21 2.58
N ILE A 73 -0.35 -31.64 2.86
CA ILE A 73 -0.02 -32.26 4.12
C ILE A 73 -0.37 -31.18 5.12
N GLN A 74 -1.48 -31.37 5.84
CA GLN A 74 -1.86 -30.52 6.94
C GLN A 74 -0.84 -30.75 8.03
N VAL A 75 0.32 -30.11 7.90
CA VAL A 75 1.30 -30.03 8.97
C VAL A 75 0.62 -29.19 10.04
N GLU A 76 0.26 -29.84 11.14
CA GLU A 76 -0.25 -29.16 12.32
C GLU A 76 0.84 -28.17 12.77
N LEU A 77 0.57 -26.88 12.59
CA LEU A 77 1.49 -25.83 12.99
C LEU A 77 1.44 -25.70 14.52
N ALA A 78 2.61 -25.63 15.15
CA ALA A 78 2.72 -25.20 16.53
C ALA A 78 2.61 -23.67 16.58
N TYR A 79 1.96 -23.12 17.62
CA TYR A 79 1.73 -21.69 17.76
C TYR A 79 2.16 -21.16 19.13
N ASP A 80 2.66 -19.93 19.16
CA ASP A 80 2.68 -19.07 20.34
C ASP A 80 1.43 -18.21 20.39
N GLU A 81 0.95 -17.90 21.59
CA GLU A 81 -0.22 -17.06 21.82
C GLU A 81 0.20 -15.70 22.41
N TYR A 82 -0.34 -14.64 21.83
CA TYR A 82 -0.09 -13.26 22.23
C TYR A 82 -1.41 -12.54 22.46
N GLU A 83 -1.46 -11.72 23.51
CA GLU A 83 -2.52 -10.73 23.66
C GLU A 83 -2.09 -9.42 23.01
N PHE A 84 -3.00 -8.73 22.32
CA PHE A 84 -2.66 -7.51 21.58
C PHE A 84 -3.82 -6.51 21.55
N GLU A 85 -3.47 -5.23 21.38
CA GLU A 85 -4.38 -4.15 21.00
C GLU A 85 -4.45 -4.05 19.47
N ARG A 86 -5.67 -3.96 18.92
CA ARG A 86 -5.90 -3.87 17.48
C ARG A 86 -6.00 -2.41 17.04
N THR A 87 -5.25 -2.03 16.01
CA THR A 87 -5.45 -0.77 15.29
C THR A 87 -5.89 -1.06 13.86
N THR A 88 -6.92 -0.35 13.40
CA THR A 88 -7.43 -0.40 12.02
C THR A 88 -7.51 0.99 11.43
N PHE A 89 -7.56 1.08 10.11
CA PHE A 89 -7.80 2.33 9.40
C PHE A 89 -9.09 2.23 8.60
N THR A 90 -9.73 3.37 8.37
CA THR A 90 -10.82 3.51 7.41
C THR A 90 -10.61 4.79 6.62
N THR A 91 -11.19 4.89 5.44
CA THR A 91 -11.23 6.14 4.66
C THR A 91 -12.63 6.72 4.66
N ASP A 92 -12.76 8.02 4.84
CA ASP A 92 -14.04 8.71 4.62
C ASP A 92 -14.34 8.89 3.12
N THR A 93 -15.42 9.60 2.79
CA THR A 93 -15.83 9.87 1.40
C THR A 93 -14.88 10.78 0.62
N TYR A 94 -13.92 11.41 1.30
CA TYR A 94 -12.92 12.30 0.71
C TYR A 94 -11.53 11.66 0.66
N GLY A 95 -11.40 10.41 1.13
CA GLY A 95 -10.12 9.71 1.19
C GLY A 95 -9.28 10.08 2.40
N ASN A 96 -9.83 10.77 3.40
CA ASN A 96 -9.11 11.02 4.64
C ASN A 96 -9.03 9.72 5.46
N LEU A 97 -7.84 9.40 5.95
CA LEU A 97 -7.61 8.26 6.83
C LEU A 97 -8.09 8.57 8.25
N LEU A 98 -8.83 7.63 8.83
CA LEU A 98 -9.27 7.64 10.22
C LEU A 98 -8.71 6.40 10.89
N GLU A 99 -7.89 6.61 11.92
CA GLU A 99 -7.34 5.55 12.77
C GLU A 99 -8.36 5.16 13.84
N HIS A 100 -8.54 3.85 14.03
CA HIS A 100 -9.38 3.28 15.06
C HIS A 100 -8.54 2.31 15.91
N VAL A 101 -8.24 2.73 17.14
CA VAL A 101 -7.54 1.90 18.13
C VAL A 101 -8.56 1.25 19.04
N SER A 102 -8.57 -0.09 19.07
CA SER A 102 -9.33 -0.88 20.04
C SER A 102 -8.55 -0.97 21.35
N LEU A 103 -9.21 -0.61 22.46
CA LEU A 103 -8.67 -0.82 23.80
C LEU A 103 -8.95 -2.23 24.34
N ASP A 104 -9.83 -2.98 23.66
CA ASP A 104 -10.07 -4.37 23.99
C ASP A 104 -8.88 -5.22 23.55
N THR A 105 -8.44 -6.12 24.42
CA THR A 105 -7.39 -7.08 24.11
C THR A 105 -7.96 -8.27 23.33
N GLU A 106 -7.24 -8.65 22.29
CA GLU A 106 -7.52 -9.82 21.48
C GLU A 106 -6.38 -10.82 21.56
N THR A 107 -6.63 -12.08 21.20
CA THR A 107 -5.60 -13.12 21.14
C THR A 107 -5.25 -13.44 19.69
N ILE A 108 -3.95 -13.55 19.41
CA ILE A 108 -3.42 -14.04 18.14
C ILE A 108 -2.48 -15.22 18.39
N LYS A 109 -2.60 -16.25 17.55
CA LYS A 109 -1.70 -17.39 17.47
C LYS A 109 -0.70 -17.15 16.35
N ILE A 110 0.60 -17.17 16.62
CA ILE A 110 1.66 -16.99 15.62
C ILE A 110 2.41 -18.29 15.48
N ALA A 111 2.64 -18.74 14.24
CA ALA A 111 3.34 -20.00 14.01
C ALA A 111 4.73 -19.99 14.67
N ARG A 112 5.10 -21.06 15.35
CA ARG A 112 6.45 -21.23 15.92
C ARG A 112 7.45 -21.61 14.84
N ASP A 113 8.72 -21.39 15.14
CA ASP A 113 9.86 -21.92 14.37
C ASP A 113 9.92 -21.47 12.90
N TRP A 114 9.02 -20.62 12.40
CA TRP A 114 8.98 -20.19 11.00
C TRP A 114 10.34 -19.63 10.53
N ARG A 115 11.08 -18.99 11.43
CA ARG A 115 12.43 -18.43 11.18
C ARG A 115 13.44 -19.50 10.76
N ARG A 116 13.34 -20.72 11.29
CA ARG A 116 14.19 -21.86 10.92
C ARG A 116 13.92 -22.36 9.50
N HIS A 117 12.80 -21.95 8.93
CA HIS A 117 12.32 -22.36 7.61
C HIS A 117 12.39 -21.23 6.57
N VAL A 118 13.03 -20.10 6.91
CA VAL A 118 13.29 -19.00 5.96
C VAL A 118 14.11 -19.55 4.81
N SER A 119 13.45 -19.71 3.67
CA SER A 119 13.99 -20.30 2.46
C SER A 119 13.24 -19.75 1.25
N ASP A 120 13.46 -20.31 0.07
CA ASP A 120 12.70 -19.93 -1.12
C ASP A 120 11.31 -20.59 -1.18
N LYS A 121 10.94 -21.43 -0.20
CA LYS A 121 9.67 -22.17 -0.18
C LYS A 121 8.91 -21.98 1.13
N PRO A 122 7.57 -21.81 1.07
CA PRO A 122 6.75 -21.81 2.27
C PRO A 122 6.87 -23.14 3.04
N ALA A 123 7.11 -23.09 4.34
CA ALA A 123 7.20 -24.28 5.21
C ALA A 123 7.05 -23.91 6.69
N SER A 124 6.37 -24.76 7.47
CA SER A 124 6.22 -24.63 8.94
C SER A 124 5.83 -23.21 9.39
N GLY A 125 4.83 -22.62 8.73
CA GLY A 125 4.36 -21.27 9.05
C GLY A 125 5.14 -20.14 8.38
N TYR A 126 6.34 -20.36 7.84
CA TYR A 126 6.96 -19.39 6.94
C TYR A 126 6.18 -19.31 5.63
N ILE A 127 5.83 -18.10 5.19
CA ILE A 127 5.10 -17.85 3.94
C ILE A 127 6.08 -17.34 2.88
N SER A 128 6.71 -16.20 3.12
CA SER A 128 7.62 -15.55 2.16
C SER A 128 8.49 -14.48 2.82
N LYS A 129 9.41 -13.90 2.05
CA LYS A 129 10.17 -12.71 2.45
C LYS A 129 10.23 -11.73 1.30
N GLY A 130 10.00 -10.46 1.60
CA GLY A 130 10.32 -9.35 0.71
C GLY A 130 11.75 -8.86 0.96
N PHE A 131 12.05 -7.66 0.45
CA PHE A 131 13.30 -6.98 0.76
C PHE A 131 13.34 -6.55 2.24
N MET A 132 12.33 -5.82 2.70
CA MET A 132 12.29 -5.25 4.06
C MET A 132 11.65 -6.15 5.12
N LYS A 133 10.77 -7.08 4.74
CA LYS A 133 9.91 -7.79 5.70
C LYS A 133 9.81 -9.30 5.47
N PHE A 134 9.45 -10.00 6.52
CA PHE A 134 9.00 -11.39 6.48
C PHE A 134 7.47 -11.45 6.44
N ALA A 135 6.95 -12.53 5.84
CA ALA A 135 5.56 -12.94 5.96
C ALA A 135 5.49 -14.34 6.55
N PHE A 136 4.69 -14.54 7.58
CA PHE A 136 4.51 -15.83 8.25
C PHE A 136 3.06 -16.01 8.72
N ALA A 137 2.66 -17.24 9.00
CA ALA A 137 1.29 -17.61 9.29
C ALA A 137 0.90 -17.24 10.73
N GLY A 138 -0.29 -16.69 10.88
CA GLY A 138 -0.95 -16.51 12.16
C GLY A 138 -2.44 -16.84 12.08
N GLN A 139 -3.07 -16.95 13.24
CA GLN A 139 -4.49 -17.24 13.36
C GLN A 139 -5.12 -16.36 14.45
N THR A 140 -6.26 -15.75 14.15
CA THR A 140 -7.11 -15.10 15.17
C THR A 140 -8.58 -15.26 14.78
N GLY A 141 -9.48 -15.36 15.77
CA GLY A 141 -10.91 -15.60 15.51
C GLY A 141 -11.19 -16.85 14.66
N GLY A 142 -10.32 -17.87 14.73
CA GLY A 142 -10.42 -19.09 13.91
C GLY A 142 -10.03 -18.93 12.43
N LYS A 143 -9.64 -17.73 11.97
CA LYS A 143 -9.23 -17.46 10.59
C LYS A 143 -7.72 -17.37 10.46
N MET A 144 -7.18 -17.81 9.32
CA MET A 144 -5.76 -17.73 8.99
C MET A 144 -5.40 -16.40 8.36
N TYR A 145 -4.24 -15.87 8.73
CA TYR A 145 -3.71 -14.60 8.27
C TYR A 145 -2.23 -14.71 7.89
N ALA A 146 -1.78 -13.77 7.04
CA ALA A 146 -0.37 -13.46 6.89
C ALA A 146 -0.01 -12.36 7.90
N ILE A 147 1.08 -12.57 8.62
CA ILE A 147 1.65 -11.67 9.62
C ILE A 147 2.95 -11.13 9.05
N PHE A 148 3.17 -9.83 9.19
CA PHE A 148 4.33 -9.14 8.65
C PHE A 148 5.11 -8.43 9.75
N GLN A 149 6.43 -8.59 9.70
CA GLN A 149 7.40 -7.82 10.47
C GLN A 149 8.61 -7.51 9.60
N CYS A 150 9.18 -6.33 9.78
CA CYS A 150 10.42 -5.96 9.14
C CYS A 150 11.58 -6.84 9.63
N LYS A 151 12.65 -6.93 8.84
CA LYS A 151 13.83 -7.72 9.17
C LYS A 151 14.68 -7.01 10.21
N LEU A 152 15.20 -7.76 11.18
CA LEU A 152 16.03 -7.21 12.25
C LEU A 152 17.33 -6.58 11.72
N GLU A 153 17.84 -7.11 10.61
CA GLU A 153 19.05 -6.60 9.95
C GLU A 153 18.82 -5.29 9.20
N GLN A 154 17.56 -4.87 9.04
CA GLN A 154 17.18 -3.72 8.22
C GLN A 154 16.63 -2.56 9.05
N VAL A 155 15.93 -2.84 10.16
CA VAL A 155 15.24 -1.79 10.92
C VAL A 155 15.29 -1.97 12.43
N VAL A 156 15.11 -0.87 13.15
CA VAL A 156 14.83 -0.88 14.59
C VAL A 156 13.32 -0.99 14.86
N GLU A 157 12.94 -1.25 16.11
CA GLU A 157 11.52 -1.42 16.49
C GLU A 157 10.64 -0.23 16.09
N ALA A 158 11.10 1.00 16.32
CA ALA A 158 10.38 2.20 15.96
C ALA A 158 10.12 2.28 14.44
N GLN A 159 11.12 1.94 13.64
CA GLN A 159 11.02 1.95 12.18
C GLN A 159 10.11 0.83 11.66
N ASN A 160 10.16 -0.38 12.25
CA ASN A 160 9.18 -1.43 11.98
C ASN A 160 7.74 -0.93 12.20
N SER A 161 7.49 -0.17 13.27
CA SER A 161 6.16 0.41 13.49
C SER A 161 5.78 1.40 12.40
N ILE A 162 6.67 2.32 12.04
CA ILE A 162 6.41 3.37 11.03
C ILE A 162 6.09 2.73 9.68
N ASP A 163 6.94 1.79 9.23
CA ASP A 163 6.81 1.16 7.92
C ASP A 163 5.51 0.36 7.80
N LEU A 164 5.17 -0.43 8.82
CA LEU A 164 3.97 -1.26 8.80
C LEU A 164 2.67 -0.42 8.91
N ILE A 165 2.70 0.69 9.65
CA ILE A 165 1.58 1.64 9.68
C ILE A 165 1.40 2.30 8.31
N ALA A 166 2.49 2.77 7.70
CA ALA A 166 2.46 3.36 6.36
C ALA A 166 1.86 2.38 5.33
N GLU A 167 2.25 1.11 5.39
CA GLU A 167 1.70 0.07 4.52
C GLU A 167 0.20 -0.18 4.75
N LEU A 168 -0.27 -0.23 6.00
CA LEU A 168 -1.70 -0.38 6.26
C LEU A 168 -2.51 0.83 5.79
N CYS A 169 -1.97 2.04 5.96
CA CYS A 169 -2.55 3.27 5.42
C CYS A 169 -2.64 3.21 3.88
N LEU A 170 -1.59 2.73 3.21
CA LEU A 170 -1.61 2.55 1.76
C LEU A 170 -2.57 1.47 1.29
N LEU A 171 -2.75 0.37 2.04
CA LEU A 171 -3.80 -0.62 1.75
C LEU A 171 -5.20 0.01 1.82
N ALA A 172 -5.45 0.85 2.83
CA ALA A 172 -6.71 1.56 3.01
C ALA A 172 -6.96 2.56 1.87
N LEU A 173 -5.96 3.38 1.53
CA LEU A 173 -6.03 4.34 0.42
C LEU A 173 -6.19 3.61 -0.93
N GLY A 174 -5.45 2.52 -1.14
CA GLY A 174 -5.62 1.67 -2.31
C GLY A 174 -7.06 1.21 -2.46
N GLN A 175 -7.67 0.68 -1.40
CA GLN A 175 -9.06 0.25 -1.44
C GLN A 175 -10.03 1.43 -1.69
N TYR A 176 -9.78 2.60 -1.10
CA TYR A 176 -10.55 3.82 -1.37
C TYR A 176 -10.52 4.18 -2.87
N PHE A 177 -9.34 4.23 -3.48
CA PHE A 177 -9.23 4.56 -4.90
C PHE A 177 -9.79 3.46 -5.81
N ALA A 178 -9.72 2.19 -5.40
CA ALA A 178 -10.37 1.10 -6.14
C ALA A 178 -11.90 1.30 -6.15
N ASN A 179 -12.47 1.70 -5.01
CA ASN A 179 -13.88 2.04 -4.88
C ASN A 179 -14.26 3.29 -5.69
N SER A 180 -13.39 4.30 -5.83
CA SER A 180 -13.65 5.49 -6.67
C SER A 180 -13.45 5.22 -8.17
N PHE A 181 -12.57 4.28 -8.52
CA PHE A 181 -12.32 3.86 -9.90
C PHE A 181 -13.51 3.10 -10.51
N GLU A 182 -14.15 2.22 -9.74
CA GLU A 182 -15.24 1.37 -10.24
C GLU A 182 -16.43 2.19 -10.81
N PRO A 183 -16.98 3.22 -10.12
CA PRO A 183 -18.00 4.09 -10.69
C PRO A 183 -17.56 4.79 -11.97
N ARG A 184 -16.29 5.22 -12.05
CA ARG A 184 -15.73 5.86 -13.26
C ARG A 184 -15.77 4.91 -14.46
N VAL A 185 -15.39 3.65 -14.25
CA VAL A 185 -15.50 2.58 -15.25
C VAL A 185 -16.95 2.33 -15.65
N ARG A 186 -17.86 2.17 -14.68
CA ARG A 186 -19.28 1.89 -14.91
C ARG A 186 -19.95 2.99 -15.72
N ALA A 187 -19.64 4.26 -15.44
CA ALA A 187 -20.17 5.42 -16.16
C ALA A 187 -19.80 5.38 -17.65
N MET A 188 -18.62 4.87 -18.01
CA MET A 188 -18.26 4.69 -19.42
C MET A 188 -19.11 3.62 -20.12
N GLY A 189 -19.43 2.53 -19.43
CA GLY A 189 -20.26 1.45 -19.98
C GLY A 189 -21.68 1.90 -20.29
N ALA A 190 -22.23 2.80 -19.47
CA ALA A 190 -23.57 3.36 -19.65
C ALA A 190 -23.66 4.38 -20.81
N ALA A 191 -22.55 5.04 -21.18
CA ALA A 191 -22.52 6.06 -22.22
C ALA A 191 -22.47 5.51 -23.66
N VAL A 192 -22.40 4.18 -23.84
CA VAL A 192 -22.31 3.56 -25.17
C VAL A 192 -23.71 3.30 -25.73
N GLU A 193 -24.04 4.02 -26.81
CA GLU A 193 -25.27 3.85 -27.59
C GLU A 193 -25.51 2.40 -28.04
N PRO A 194 -26.73 1.85 -27.88
CA PRO A 194 -27.05 0.46 -28.19
C PRO A 194 -26.70 -0.02 -29.62
N SER A 195 -26.57 0.92 -30.55
CA SER A 195 -26.39 0.66 -31.98
C SER A 195 -24.92 0.46 -32.41
N LYS A 196 -23.93 0.79 -31.55
CA LYS A 196 -22.48 0.62 -31.84
C LYS A 196 -21.85 -0.56 -31.07
N LEU A 197 -22.71 -1.48 -30.61
CA LEU A 197 -22.47 -2.40 -29.50
C LEU A 197 -21.34 -3.41 -29.71
N LEU A 198 -21.18 -3.98 -30.91
CA LEU A 198 -20.41 -5.23 -31.06
C LEU A 198 -18.89 -5.08 -30.82
N ASN A 199 -18.30 -3.92 -31.14
CA ASN A 199 -16.85 -3.70 -30.97
C ASN A 199 -16.50 -2.83 -29.75
N GLN A 200 -17.46 -2.08 -29.19
CA GLN A 200 -17.23 -1.19 -28.03
C GLN A 200 -17.62 -1.83 -26.69
N LEU A 201 -18.56 -2.78 -26.68
CA LEU A 201 -18.91 -3.56 -25.48
C LEU A 201 -17.71 -4.31 -24.91
N TRP A 202 -16.82 -4.81 -25.78
CA TRP A 202 -15.78 -5.73 -25.33
C TRP A 202 -14.87 -5.10 -24.27
N ALA A 203 -14.47 -3.84 -24.47
CA ALA A 203 -13.68 -3.12 -23.48
C ALA A 203 -14.45 -2.86 -22.18
N GLY A 204 -15.70 -2.40 -22.24
CA GLY A 204 -16.51 -2.13 -21.04
C GLY A 204 -16.82 -3.41 -20.25
N LEU A 205 -17.11 -4.50 -20.96
CA LEU A 205 -17.39 -5.82 -20.39
C LEU A 205 -16.15 -6.42 -19.74
N ILE A 206 -14.97 -6.23 -20.35
CA ILE A 206 -13.70 -6.69 -19.78
C ILE A 206 -13.37 -5.98 -18.47
N VAL A 207 -13.56 -4.66 -18.39
CA VAL A 207 -13.28 -3.93 -17.15
C VAL A 207 -14.33 -4.23 -16.07
N LEU A 208 -15.61 -4.37 -16.44
CA LEU A 208 -16.65 -4.81 -15.50
C LEU A 208 -16.43 -6.25 -15.00
N ALA A 209 -15.83 -7.11 -15.83
CA ALA A 209 -15.45 -8.45 -15.44
C ALA A 209 -14.19 -8.47 -14.56
N THR A 210 -13.27 -7.52 -14.77
CA THR A 210 -12.04 -7.39 -13.99
C THR A 210 -12.33 -6.62 -12.71
N ARG A 211 -12.82 -7.34 -11.70
CA ARG A 211 -12.92 -6.81 -10.34
C ARG A 211 -11.52 -6.79 -9.74
N HIS A 212 -11.14 -5.67 -9.16
CA HIS A 212 -9.95 -5.64 -8.33
C HIS A 212 -10.26 -5.03 -6.97
N SER A 213 -9.55 -5.54 -5.98
CA SER A 213 -9.57 -5.07 -4.59
C SER A 213 -8.17 -5.13 -4.02
N TRP A 214 -7.97 -4.45 -2.91
CA TRP A 214 -6.76 -4.61 -2.10
C TRP A 214 -7.01 -5.64 -1.01
N ASN A 215 -5.95 -6.31 -0.55
CA ASN A 215 -5.98 -7.22 0.59
C ASN A 215 -6.11 -6.48 1.93
N PHE A 216 -7.09 -5.57 1.98
CA PHE A 216 -7.32 -4.62 3.07
C PHE A 216 -8.46 -5.05 3.98
N GLU A 217 -9.51 -5.69 3.44
CA GLU A 217 -10.65 -6.11 4.26
C GLU A 217 -10.23 -7.15 5.31
N GLY A 218 -10.24 -6.74 6.58
CA GLY A 218 -9.75 -7.56 7.69
C GLY A 218 -8.25 -7.46 7.94
N ALA A 219 -7.54 -6.54 7.29
CA ALA A 219 -6.17 -6.17 7.65
C ALA A 219 -6.15 -5.22 8.85
N PHE A 220 -5.13 -5.32 9.70
CA PHE A 220 -4.99 -4.54 10.93
C PHE A 220 -3.56 -4.55 11.45
N MET A 221 -3.21 -3.57 12.28
CA MET A 221 -2.01 -3.59 13.11
C MET A 221 -2.33 -4.24 14.45
N GLY A 222 -1.41 -5.06 14.95
CA GLY A 222 -1.44 -5.56 16.32
C GLY A 222 -0.26 -5.05 17.12
N LYS A 223 -0.52 -4.58 18.34
CA LYS A 223 0.49 -4.23 19.33
C LYS A 223 0.38 -5.17 20.52
N VAL A 224 1.39 -6.02 20.70
CA VAL A 224 1.41 -7.02 21.76
C VAL A 224 1.39 -6.34 23.14
N THR A 225 0.45 -6.74 23.98
CA THR A 225 0.32 -6.31 25.39
C THR A 225 0.81 -7.37 26.36
N SER A 226 0.78 -8.65 25.98
CA SER A 226 1.24 -9.78 26.79
C SER A 226 1.71 -10.95 25.93
N GLY A 227 2.59 -11.79 26.49
CA GLY A 227 3.12 -12.99 25.83
C GLY A 227 4.44 -12.82 25.08
N MET A 228 5.00 -11.60 25.01
CA MET A 228 6.34 -11.40 24.46
C MET A 228 7.39 -12.18 25.26
N LEU A 229 8.13 -13.03 24.55
CA LEU A 229 9.32 -13.67 25.10
C LEU A 229 10.45 -12.63 25.23
N PRO A 230 11.29 -12.72 26.27
CA PRO A 230 12.43 -11.83 26.43
C PRO A 230 13.41 -12.00 25.27
N HIS A 231 14.18 -10.94 24.99
CA HIS A 231 15.28 -11.03 24.04
C HIS A 231 16.25 -12.13 24.48
N PRO A 232 16.72 -13.01 23.57
CA PRO A 232 17.71 -14.04 23.92
C PRO A 232 19.01 -13.40 24.42
N ALA A 233 19.77 -14.12 25.24
CA ALA A 233 21.09 -13.66 25.62
C ALA A 233 22.06 -13.72 24.42
N ASP A 234 23.16 -12.97 24.49
CA ASP A 234 24.17 -12.96 23.43
C ASP A 234 24.67 -14.38 23.11
N GLY A 235 24.53 -14.79 21.85
CA GLY A 235 24.94 -16.11 21.36
C GLY A 235 23.90 -17.22 21.53
N GLU A 236 22.74 -16.94 22.13
CA GLU A 236 21.61 -17.88 22.15
C GLU A 236 20.80 -17.80 20.85
N GLU A 237 20.16 -18.91 20.48
CA GLU A 237 19.26 -18.96 19.33
C GLU A 237 17.96 -18.17 19.62
N ASP A 238 17.62 -17.23 18.74
CA ASP A 238 16.40 -16.45 18.86
C ASP A 238 15.15 -17.24 18.42
N ASN A 239 14.55 -17.94 19.38
CA ASN A 239 13.37 -18.78 19.19
C ASN A 239 12.04 -18.01 19.23
N ARG A 240 12.06 -16.66 19.29
CA ARG A 240 10.83 -15.86 19.33
C ARG A 240 10.10 -15.93 18.00
N SER A 241 8.78 -16.17 18.02
CA SER A 241 7.94 -16.13 16.82
C SER A 241 7.55 -14.70 16.40
N LEU A 242 7.58 -13.73 17.32
CA LEU A 242 7.56 -12.29 17.05
C LEU A 242 8.85 -11.61 17.53
N ILE A 243 9.49 -10.82 16.67
CA ILE A 243 10.74 -10.11 16.97
C ILE A 243 10.45 -8.76 17.63
N TYR A 244 9.47 -8.03 17.07
CA TYR A 244 8.95 -6.77 17.57
C TYR A 244 7.57 -6.93 18.21
N PRO A 245 7.15 -6.03 19.11
CA PRO A 245 5.80 -6.04 19.67
C PRO A 245 4.73 -5.57 18.68
N ILE A 246 5.13 -4.93 17.57
CA ILE A 246 4.20 -4.43 16.55
C ILE A 246 4.31 -5.30 15.30
N PHE A 247 3.16 -5.67 14.75
CA PHE A 247 3.05 -6.48 13.54
C PHE A 247 1.84 -6.04 12.70
N LEU A 248 1.94 -6.22 11.38
CA LEU A 248 0.83 -6.05 10.45
C LEU A 248 0.20 -7.40 10.18
N VAL A 249 -1.12 -7.43 10.08
CA VAL A 249 -1.90 -8.60 9.72
C VAL A 249 -2.70 -8.30 8.45
N ALA A 250 -2.67 -9.20 7.49
CA ALA A 250 -3.57 -9.18 6.34
C ALA A 250 -4.17 -10.57 6.09
N PRO A 251 -5.38 -10.66 5.51
CA PRO A 251 -5.96 -11.96 5.15
C PRO A 251 -4.98 -12.80 4.34
N LEU A 252 -4.91 -14.10 4.65
CA LEU A 252 -4.07 -15.01 3.89
C LEU A 252 -4.67 -15.25 2.51
N ILE A 253 -4.01 -14.75 1.47
CA ILE A 253 -4.43 -14.96 0.09
C ILE A 253 -4.05 -16.37 -0.35
N ALA A 254 -5.03 -17.12 -0.88
CA ALA A 254 -4.77 -18.42 -1.47
C ALA A 254 -3.99 -18.27 -2.78
N THR A 255 -2.71 -18.60 -2.77
CA THR A 255 -1.85 -18.66 -3.97
C THR A 255 -1.83 -20.03 -4.63
N THR A 256 -2.55 -21.00 -4.05
CA THR A 256 -2.68 -22.36 -4.61
C THR A 256 -3.79 -22.43 -5.66
N GLY A 257 -3.60 -23.25 -6.70
CA GLY A 257 -4.63 -23.55 -7.68
C GLY A 257 -4.60 -22.62 -8.89
N LEU A 258 -5.74 -21.97 -9.19
CA LEU A 258 -5.91 -21.15 -10.40
C LEU A 258 -5.44 -19.70 -10.23
N TYR A 259 -5.22 -19.25 -9.00
CA TYR A 259 -4.69 -17.92 -8.71
C TYR A 259 -3.20 -17.86 -9.05
N LYS A 260 -2.80 -16.82 -9.78
CA LYS A 260 -1.40 -16.59 -10.16
C LYS A 260 -0.94 -15.24 -9.68
N GLU A 261 0.09 -15.24 -8.88
CA GLU A 261 0.77 -14.00 -8.51
C GLU A 261 1.38 -13.32 -9.74
N ARG A 262 1.27 -12.00 -9.77
CA ARG A 262 1.71 -11.16 -10.87
C ARG A 262 2.10 -9.78 -10.38
N LYS A 263 3.24 -9.31 -10.87
CA LYS A 263 3.68 -7.92 -10.79
C LYS A 263 3.24 -7.16 -12.05
N PHE A 264 2.67 -5.98 -11.87
CA PHE A 264 2.11 -5.13 -12.93
C PHE A 264 2.98 -3.89 -13.17
N SER A 265 3.63 -3.36 -12.15
CA SER A 265 4.58 -2.25 -12.26
C SER A 265 5.77 -2.45 -11.32
N GLY A 266 6.85 -1.70 -11.51
CA GLY A 266 7.95 -1.61 -10.55
C GLY A 266 7.74 -0.42 -9.59
N ASN A 267 8.68 -0.21 -8.67
CA ASN A 267 8.70 0.97 -7.82
C ASN A 267 8.79 2.24 -8.66
N ASP A 268 9.85 2.37 -9.46
CA ASP A 268 10.10 3.56 -10.30
C ASP A 268 9.73 3.33 -11.78
N GLN A 269 8.90 2.32 -12.03
CA GLN A 269 8.54 1.90 -13.39
C GLN A 269 7.03 1.90 -13.61
N ALA A 270 6.56 2.64 -14.60
CA ALA A 270 5.16 2.61 -14.99
C ALA A 270 4.74 1.21 -15.51
N GLY A 271 3.55 0.77 -15.10
CA GLY A 271 2.91 -0.37 -15.73
C GLY A 271 2.60 -0.05 -17.20
N ASN A 272 3.14 -0.86 -18.12
CA ASN A 272 2.89 -0.77 -19.56
C ASN A 272 2.45 -2.16 -20.07
N ASN A 273 1.47 -2.73 -19.38
CA ASN A 273 0.98 -4.07 -19.60
C ASN A 273 0.15 -4.15 -20.89
N ASN A 274 0.23 -5.28 -21.59
CA ASN A 274 -0.41 -5.46 -22.90
C ASN A 274 -1.69 -6.31 -22.86
N ASP A 275 -1.85 -7.16 -21.85
CA ASP A 275 -3.06 -7.96 -21.66
C ASP A 275 -4.15 -7.20 -20.89
N GLU A 276 -5.39 -7.66 -21.04
CA GLU A 276 -6.57 -7.01 -20.47
C GLU A 276 -6.48 -6.66 -18.99
N VAL A 277 -6.01 -7.58 -18.14
CA VAL A 277 -5.94 -7.36 -16.69
C VAL A 277 -4.92 -6.28 -16.38
N GLY A 278 -3.72 -6.40 -16.93
CA GLY A 278 -2.68 -5.40 -16.68
C GLY A 278 -3.05 -4.01 -17.18
N ARG A 279 -3.79 -3.90 -18.29
CA ARG A 279 -4.29 -2.60 -18.78
C ARG A 279 -5.31 -1.94 -17.86
N VAL A 280 -6.08 -2.73 -17.11
CA VAL A 280 -6.97 -2.22 -16.05
C VAL A 280 -6.16 -1.69 -14.88
N ILE A 281 -5.12 -2.42 -14.46
CA ILE A 281 -4.25 -2.02 -13.35
C ILE A 281 -3.42 -0.76 -13.71
N ASP A 282 -2.91 -0.65 -14.93
CA ASP A 282 -2.21 0.56 -15.41
C ASP A 282 -3.14 1.79 -15.39
N ALA A 283 -4.39 1.62 -15.84
CA ALA A 283 -5.38 2.69 -15.81
C ALA A 283 -5.82 3.05 -14.40
N TYR A 284 -5.82 2.07 -13.48
CA TYR A 284 -6.09 2.29 -12.06
C TYR A 284 -4.98 3.13 -11.40
N SER A 285 -3.69 2.82 -11.63
CA SER A 285 -2.56 3.65 -11.14
C SER A 285 -2.67 5.10 -11.64
N HIS A 286 -2.97 5.29 -12.94
CA HIS A 286 -3.21 6.62 -13.50
C HIS A 286 -4.43 7.30 -12.87
N HIS A 287 -5.52 6.56 -12.63
CA HIS A 287 -6.68 7.11 -11.94
C HIS A 287 -6.31 7.61 -10.55
N VAL A 288 -5.53 6.86 -9.76
CA VAL A 288 -5.09 7.30 -8.42
C VAL A 288 -4.37 8.65 -8.49
N LEU A 289 -3.46 8.81 -9.46
CA LEU A 289 -2.74 10.07 -9.65
C LEU A 289 -3.68 11.24 -9.98
N VAL A 290 -4.68 11.02 -10.83
CA VAL A 290 -5.66 12.05 -11.21
C VAL A 290 -6.65 12.34 -10.08
N ASP A 291 -7.18 11.31 -9.44
CA ASP A 291 -8.24 11.38 -8.42
C ASP A 291 -7.71 12.00 -7.12
N SER A 292 -6.43 11.77 -6.80
CA SER A 292 -5.70 12.43 -5.70
C SER A 292 -5.22 13.85 -6.06
N ASN A 293 -5.54 14.35 -7.27
CA ASN A 293 -5.06 15.64 -7.77
C ASN A 293 -3.52 15.77 -7.73
N GLY A 294 -2.82 14.69 -8.06
CA GLY A 294 -1.36 14.65 -8.08
C GLY A 294 -0.69 14.51 -6.71
N PHE A 295 -1.45 14.22 -5.65
CA PHE A 295 -0.88 14.03 -4.32
C PHE A 295 -0.27 12.65 -4.12
N LEU A 296 -0.85 11.62 -4.74
CA LEU A 296 -0.47 10.22 -4.54
C LEU A 296 -0.40 9.48 -5.87
N LEU A 297 0.63 8.66 -6.03
CA LEU A 297 0.77 7.68 -7.11
C LEU A 297 1.02 6.32 -6.48
N LEU A 298 0.13 5.34 -6.68
CA LEU A 298 0.43 3.96 -6.31
C LEU A 298 1.36 3.34 -7.36
N SER A 299 2.46 2.78 -6.88
CA SER A 299 3.51 2.12 -7.64
C SER A 299 3.72 0.69 -7.15
N ASP A 300 4.67 -0.02 -7.76
CA ASP A 300 4.98 -1.42 -7.47
C ASP A 300 3.77 -2.36 -7.39
N LEU A 301 2.76 -2.11 -8.23
CA LEU A 301 1.48 -2.81 -8.17
C LEU A 301 1.69 -4.30 -8.43
N GLN A 302 1.35 -5.12 -7.45
CA GLN A 302 1.44 -6.57 -7.52
C GLN A 302 0.25 -7.21 -6.80
N GLY A 303 -0.10 -8.43 -7.21
CA GLY A 303 -1.27 -9.11 -6.69
C GLY A 303 -1.42 -10.53 -7.19
N VAL A 304 -2.50 -11.19 -6.80
CA VAL A 304 -2.93 -12.46 -7.42
C VAL A 304 -4.03 -12.22 -8.45
N VAL A 305 -3.94 -12.91 -9.57
CA VAL A 305 -4.97 -12.92 -10.62
C VAL A 305 -5.69 -14.26 -10.59
N GLY A 306 -7.00 -14.22 -10.33
CA GLY A 306 -7.88 -15.38 -10.34
C GLY A 306 -8.31 -15.83 -11.74
N PRO A 307 -8.98 -16.99 -11.87
CA PRO A 307 -9.44 -17.53 -13.15
C PRO A 307 -10.42 -16.60 -13.88
N ASP A 308 -11.22 -15.84 -13.13
CA ASP A 308 -12.20 -14.89 -13.65
C ASP A 308 -11.63 -13.49 -13.87
N LYS A 309 -10.30 -13.36 -13.91
CA LYS A 309 -9.57 -12.07 -14.01
C LYS A 309 -9.79 -11.15 -12.79
N GLU A 310 -10.32 -11.67 -11.70
CA GLU A 310 -10.31 -10.99 -10.40
C GLU A 310 -8.86 -10.73 -9.97
N VAL A 311 -8.56 -9.53 -9.48
CA VAL A 311 -7.25 -9.16 -8.98
C VAL A 311 -7.33 -8.78 -7.51
N ILE A 312 -6.53 -9.44 -6.67
CA ILE A 312 -6.35 -9.01 -5.27
C ILE A 312 -4.93 -8.45 -5.17
N LEU A 313 -4.83 -7.13 -5.08
CA LEU A 313 -3.56 -6.41 -4.92
C LEU A 313 -3.10 -6.46 -3.46
N PHE A 314 -1.79 -6.52 -3.24
CA PHE A 314 -1.18 -6.53 -1.91
C PHE A 314 0.21 -5.88 -1.96
N ASP A 315 0.81 -5.63 -0.79
CA ASP A 315 2.13 -5.01 -0.66
C ASP A 315 2.24 -3.68 -1.42
N PRO A 316 1.37 -2.68 -1.11
CA PRO A 316 1.35 -1.41 -1.81
C PRO A 316 2.66 -0.65 -1.61
N GLN A 317 3.11 0.00 -2.68
CA GLN A 317 4.08 1.09 -2.62
C GLN A 317 3.44 2.35 -3.21
N ALA A 318 3.96 3.50 -2.83
CA ALA A 318 3.48 4.76 -3.35
C ALA A 318 4.59 5.81 -3.40
N HIS A 319 4.38 6.77 -4.29
CA HIS A 319 5.06 8.05 -4.25
C HIS A 319 4.04 9.12 -3.90
N SER A 320 4.42 10.02 -3.00
CA SER A 320 3.58 11.12 -2.58
C SER A 320 4.25 12.46 -2.76
N PHE A 321 3.46 13.51 -2.83
CA PHE A 321 4.01 14.85 -2.91
C PHE A 321 4.86 15.22 -1.67
N THR A 322 4.59 14.61 -0.51
CA THR A 322 5.24 14.92 0.77
C THR A 322 6.38 13.97 1.15
N CYS A 323 6.60 12.89 0.40
CA CYS A 323 7.56 11.83 0.73
C CYS A 323 7.28 11.14 2.08
N GLU A 324 6.00 10.94 2.41
CA GLU A 324 5.54 10.43 3.72
C GLU A 324 4.81 9.07 3.63
N THR A 325 4.81 8.41 2.46
CA THR A 325 4.04 7.17 2.27
C THR A 325 4.82 5.89 2.53
N GLY A 326 6.08 5.98 2.93
CA GLY A 326 6.89 4.85 3.37
C GLY A 326 8.32 4.90 2.86
N PHE A 327 9.07 3.83 3.12
CA PHE A 327 10.49 3.72 2.80
C PHE A 327 10.83 3.96 1.32
N TRP A 328 9.96 3.54 0.39
CA TRP A 328 10.20 3.64 -1.05
C TRP A 328 9.59 4.89 -1.71
N ASP A 329 9.16 5.86 -0.91
CA ASP A 329 8.54 7.08 -1.41
C ASP A 329 9.58 8.05 -1.99
N GLY A 330 9.92 7.86 -3.28
CA GLY A 330 10.75 8.79 -4.06
C GLY A 330 10.06 10.11 -4.44
N GLY A 331 8.84 10.32 -3.94
CA GLY A 331 8.05 11.52 -4.05
C GLY A 331 7.86 12.07 -5.45
N ARG A 332 7.89 13.40 -5.56
CA ARG A 332 7.61 14.12 -6.82
C ARG A 332 8.50 13.67 -7.98
N ILE A 333 9.77 13.37 -7.73
CA ILE A 333 10.71 12.98 -8.78
C ILE A 333 10.25 11.68 -9.44
N CYS A 334 9.95 10.66 -8.63
CA CYS A 334 9.45 9.38 -9.15
C CYS A 334 8.06 9.52 -9.79
N MET A 335 7.20 10.40 -9.31
CA MET A 335 5.91 10.69 -9.94
C MET A 335 6.07 11.32 -11.34
N GLU A 336 6.96 12.30 -11.47
CA GLU A 336 7.28 12.92 -12.77
C GLU A 336 7.88 11.90 -13.74
N GLU A 337 8.74 11.03 -13.25
CA GLU A 337 9.36 9.99 -14.06
C GLU A 337 8.34 8.94 -14.50
N TRP A 338 7.45 8.50 -13.61
CA TRP A 338 6.32 7.64 -13.98
C TRP A 338 5.44 8.28 -15.06
N GLN A 339 5.16 9.59 -14.98
CA GLN A 339 4.36 10.30 -16.01
C GLN A 339 5.04 10.29 -17.38
N LYS A 340 6.38 10.37 -17.45
CA LYS A 340 7.12 10.27 -18.71
C LYS A 340 7.07 8.85 -19.30
N GLN A 341 7.13 7.83 -18.44
CA GLN A 341 7.13 6.42 -18.85
C GLN A 341 5.74 5.89 -19.20
N HIS A 342 4.69 6.38 -18.52
CA HIS A 342 3.34 5.85 -18.67
C HIS A 342 2.76 6.16 -20.05
N THR A 343 2.49 5.11 -20.84
CA THR A 343 1.81 5.26 -22.12
C THR A 343 0.31 5.09 -21.93
N CYS A 344 -0.44 6.20 -21.94
CA CYS A 344 -1.89 6.17 -21.90
C CYS A 344 -2.47 5.19 -22.91
N GLN A 345 -3.25 4.23 -22.42
CA GLN A 345 -3.86 3.22 -23.26
C GLN A 345 -5.31 3.57 -23.64
N ALA A 346 -5.96 2.68 -24.40
CA ALA A 346 -7.35 2.89 -24.81
C ALA A 346 -8.28 3.08 -23.60
N LEU A 347 -8.04 2.37 -22.50
CA LEU A 347 -8.82 2.50 -21.28
C LEU A 347 -8.60 3.85 -20.59
N CYS A 348 -7.34 4.28 -20.38
CA CYS A 348 -7.04 5.59 -19.78
C CYS A 348 -7.70 6.74 -20.54
N ARG A 349 -7.66 6.69 -21.90
CA ARG A 349 -8.32 7.68 -22.76
C ARG A 349 -9.84 7.68 -22.59
N LYS A 350 -10.47 6.51 -22.55
CA LYS A 350 -11.92 6.40 -22.36
C LYS A 350 -12.36 6.92 -21.00
N LEU A 351 -11.54 6.71 -19.97
CA LEU A 351 -11.78 7.21 -18.61
C LEU A 351 -11.52 8.72 -18.46
N GLY A 352 -11.08 9.39 -19.53
CA GLY A 352 -10.74 10.81 -19.52
C GLY A 352 -9.48 11.15 -18.72
N LEU A 353 -8.59 10.18 -18.49
CA LEU A 353 -7.39 10.38 -17.65
C LEU A 353 -6.27 11.10 -18.41
N LYS A 354 -6.14 10.85 -19.73
CA LYS A 354 -5.06 11.41 -20.55
C LYS A 354 -5.02 12.95 -20.53
N ASP A 355 -6.17 13.58 -20.51
CA ASP A 355 -6.30 15.04 -20.62
C ASP A 355 -6.47 15.72 -19.25
N ALA A 356 -6.46 14.93 -18.17
CA ALA A 356 -6.46 15.47 -16.81
C ALA A 356 -5.06 16.04 -16.54
N VAL A 357 -4.94 17.37 -16.59
CA VAL A 357 -3.70 18.06 -16.22
C VAL A 357 -3.47 17.83 -14.72
N VAL A 358 -2.45 17.04 -14.40
CA VAL A 358 -1.97 16.89 -13.03
C VAL A 358 -0.76 17.80 -12.87
N THR A 359 -1.01 19.03 -12.40
CA THR A 359 0.08 19.94 -12.03
C THR A 359 0.64 19.49 -10.69
N LEU A 360 1.79 18.81 -10.70
CA LEU A 360 2.48 18.42 -9.48
C LEU A 360 2.99 19.69 -8.77
N GLY A 361 2.38 20.04 -7.63
CA GLY A 361 2.89 21.07 -6.73
C GLY A 361 2.23 22.45 -6.74
N GLU A 362 1.06 22.62 -7.34
CA GLU A 362 0.22 23.83 -7.12
C GLU A 362 -0.86 23.62 -6.04
N CYS A 363 -0.67 22.64 -5.15
CA CYS A 363 -1.52 22.53 -3.98
C CYS A 363 -1.14 23.65 -3.00
N GLU A 364 -1.64 24.86 -3.24
CA GLU A 364 -1.80 25.83 -2.16
C GLU A 364 -2.51 25.07 -1.04
N LEU A 365 -1.88 24.99 0.14
CA LEU A 365 -2.41 24.39 1.37
C LEU A 365 -3.62 25.20 1.89
N THR A 366 -4.55 25.57 1.02
CA THR A 366 -5.85 26.03 1.44
C THR A 366 -6.55 24.84 2.05
N PRO A 367 -6.96 24.91 3.33
CA PRO A 367 -7.72 23.83 3.95
C PRO A 367 -8.95 23.54 3.08
N PRO A 368 -9.42 22.28 3.03
CA PRO A 368 -10.53 21.89 2.17
C PRO A 368 -11.79 22.64 2.59
N LEU A 369 -11.99 23.82 2.03
CA LEU A 369 -13.21 24.59 2.17
C LEU A 369 -14.19 24.06 1.13
N VAL A 370 -15.18 23.35 1.67
CA VAL A 370 -16.55 23.18 1.15
C VAL A 370 -16.69 22.24 -0.05
N GLU A 371 -17.43 21.15 0.20
CA GLU A 371 -18.21 20.36 -0.76
C GLU A 371 -17.82 20.54 -2.22
N ARG A 372 -16.74 19.88 -2.65
CA ARG A 372 -16.61 19.52 -4.05
C ARG A 372 -17.29 18.16 -4.21
N PRO A 373 -18.57 18.08 -4.61
CA PRO A 373 -19.10 16.79 -5.06
C PRO A 373 -18.15 16.27 -6.12
N LEU A 374 -17.86 14.95 -6.07
CA LEU A 374 -17.24 14.21 -7.17
C LEU A 374 -17.75 14.80 -8.47
N ARG A 375 -16.87 15.43 -9.26
CA ARG A 375 -17.25 16.18 -10.46
C ARG A 375 -17.84 15.22 -11.49
N PHE A 376 -19.14 14.92 -11.35
CA PHE A 376 -19.99 14.45 -12.44
C PHE A 376 -20.27 15.66 -13.33
N GLY A 377 -19.29 16.02 -14.15
CA GLY A 377 -19.36 17.22 -14.98
C GLY A 377 -18.28 17.24 -16.04
N PHE A 378 -18.35 16.30 -16.99
CA PHE A 378 -17.68 16.50 -18.28
C PHE A 378 -18.31 17.71 -18.98
N PRO A 379 -17.53 18.61 -19.61
CA PRO A 379 -18.11 19.61 -20.49
C PRO A 379 -18.81 18.91 -21.65
N SER A 380 -20.07 19.27 -21.91
CA SER A 380 -20.78 18.83 -23.12
C SER A 380 -19.95 19.19 -24.37
N PRO A 381 -19.92 18.33 -25.41
CA PRO A 381 -19.30 18.70 -26.67
C PRO A 381 -19.95 19.99 -27.17
N LYS A 382 -19.12 21.00 -27.50
CA LYS A 382 -19.60 22.22 -28.13
C LYS A 382 -20.38 21.81 -29.38
N LYS A 383 -21.66 22.18 -29.46
CA LYS A 383 -22.39 22.14 -30.73
C LYS A 383 -21.63 23.04 -31.69
N GLU A 384 -21.09 22.45 -32.74
CA GLU A 384 -20.70 23.21 -33.93
C GLU A 384 -21.98 23.88 -34.44
N VAL A 385 -21.98 25.22 -34.40
CA VAL A 385 -22.94 26.02 -35.13
C VAL A 385 -22.48 25.93 -36.58
N HIS A 386 -23.20 25.13 -37.38
CA HIS A 386 -23.14 25.29 -38.81
C HIS A 386 -23.97 26.53 -39.15
N ASP A 387 -23.29 27.51 -39.76
CA ASP A 387 -23.88 28.68 -40.41
C ASP A 387 -24.92 28.32 -41.47
#